data_AF-A0A959IJP2-F1
#
_entry.id   AF-A0A959IJP2-F1
#
_cell.length_a   1.000
_cell.length_b   1.000
_cell.length_c   1.000
_cell.angle_alpha   90.00
_cell.angle_beta   90.00
_cell.angle_gamma   90.00
#
_symmetry.space_group_name_H-M   'P 1'
#
loop_
_entity.id
_entity.type
_entity.pdbx_description
1 polymer ?
#
loop_
_entity_poly.entity_id
_entity_poly.type
_entity_poly.pdbx_seq_one_letter_code
_entity_poly.pdbx_strand_id
1 'polypeptide(L)' 'LRSPHVNKKSREQFQLRTHKRLIEIYTPTQKTVDALSKLELPSGVDIQVKLT' A
#
# COMPACT_ATOMS: atom_id res chain seq x y z
N LEU A 1 -7.63 11.63 23.65
CA LEU A 1 -8.67 11.91 24.68
C LEU A 1 -9.96 12.11 23.91
N ARG A 2 -10.97 11.27 24.09
CA ARG A 2 -12.24 11.41 23.34
C ARG A 2 -13.15 12.49 23.95
N SER A 3 -13.05 12.71 25.27
CA SER A 3 -13.91 13.65 25.99
C SER A 3 -13.28 15.04 26.06
N PRO A 4 -14.06 16.11 25.82
CA PRO A 4 -13.57 17.48 25.91
C PRO A 4 -13.27 17.94 27.35
N HIS A 5 -13.78 17.25 28.40
CA HIS A 5 -13.49 17.60 29.80
C HIS A 5 -13.52 16.39 30.77
N VAL A 6 -12.75 16.46 31.87
CA VAL A 6 -12.64 15.52 33.02
C VAL A 6 -12.18 14.08 32.74
N ASN A 7 -12.56 13.46 31.63
CA ASN A 7 -12.43 12.00 31.48
C ASN A 7 -11.07 11.54 30.92
N LYS A 8 -10.05 11.55 31.79
CA LYS A 8 -8.67 11.16 31.48
C LYS A 8 -8.48 9.66 31.20
N LYS A 9 -9.46 8.77 31.40
CA LYS A 9 -9.37 7.37 30.96
C LYS A 9 -9.92 7.13 29.55
N SER A 10 -10.70 8.08 29.01
CA SER A 10 -11.24 7.99 27.67
C SER A 10 -10.14 8.35 26.64
N ARG A 11 -9.62 7.36 25.93
CA ARG A 11 -8.56 7.49 24.92
C ARG A 11 -9.00 6.79 23.64
N GLU A 12 -8.64 7.40 22.52
CA GLU A 12 -8.73 6.76 21.21
C GLU A 12 -7.33 6.37 20.80
N GLN A 13 -7.22 5.17 20.25
CA GLN A 13 -6.00 4.66 19.66
C GLN A 13 -6.34 4.32 18.22
N PHE A 14 -5.62 4.95 17.29
CA PHE A 14 -5.73 4.65 15.89
C PHE A 14 -4.40 4.07 15.44
N GLN A 15 -4.45 3.15 14.49
CA GLN A 15 -3.28 2.65 13.79
C GLN A 15 -3.56 2.68 12.30
N LEU A 16 -2.60 3.17 11.53
CA LEU A 16 -2.55 2.94 10.08
C LEU A 16 -1.59 1.78 9.82
N ARG A 17 -2.06 0.78 9.07
CA ARG A 17 -1.27 -0.37 8.66
C ARG A 17 -1.04 -0.31 7.16
N THR A 18 0.22 -0.33 6.75
CA THR A 18 0.63 -0.38 5.35
C THR A 18 1.22 -1.75 5.08
N HIS A 19 0.64 -2.48 4.12
CA HIS A 19 1.11 -3.80 3.73
C HIS A 19 1.99 -3.67 2.48
N LYS A 20 3.24 -4.14 2.56
CA LYS A 20 4.17 -4.15 1.44
C LYS A 20 4.28 -5.57 0.87
N ARG A 21 4.21 -5.69 -0.45
CA ARG A 21 4.42 -6.95 -1.18
C ARG A 21 5.58 -6.75 -2.13
N LEU A 22 6.45 -7.75 -2.23
CA LEU A 22 7.55 -7.79 -3.20
C LEU A 22 7.28 -8.92 -4.18
N ILE A 23 7.37 -8.61 -5.47
CA ILE A 23 7.24 -9.57 -6.57
C ILE A 23 8.49 -9.41 -7.42
N GLU A 24 9.17 -10.52 -7.68
CA GLU A 24 10.37 -10.57 -8.51
C GLU A 24 10.09 -11.39 -9.78
N ILE A 25 10.48 -10.84 -10.93
CA ILE A 25 10.27 -11.46 -12.24
C ILE A 25 11.65 -11.79 -12.82
N TYR A 26 12.00 -13.08 -12.86
CA TYR A 26 13.33 -13.54 -13.26
C TYR A 26 13.67 -13.33 -14.74
N THR A 27 12.67 -13.37 -15.63
CA THR A 27 12.86 -13.20 -17.08
C THR A 27 11.78 -12.28 -17.64
N PRO A 28 11.92 -10.95 -17.49
CA PRO A 28 10.96 -10.02 -18.05
C PRO A 28 11.07 -10.05 -19.58
N THR A 29 9.96 -10.34 -20.27
CA THR A 29 9.86 -10.10 -21.72
C THR A 29 9.27 -8.72 -21.96
N GLN A 30 9.55 -8.11 -23.12
CA GLN A 30 8.98 -6.79 -23.47
C GLN A 30 7.45 -6.77 -23.34
N LYS A 31 6.80 -7.87 -23.75
CA LYS A 31 5.34 -8.05 -23.62
C LYS A 31 4.88 -8.03 -22.17
N THR A 32 5.68 -8.56 -21.24
CA THR A 32 5.34 -8.60 -19.82
C THR A 32 5.43 -7.22 -19.18
N VAL A 33 6.41 -6.40 -19.58
CA VAL A 33 6.55 -5.01 -19.11
C VAL A 33 5.36 -4.15 -19.57
N ASP A 34 4.97 -4.29 -20.83
CA ASP A 34 3.81 -3.59 -21.39
C ASP A 34 2.49 -4.02 -20.71
N ALA A 35 2.36 -5.31 -20.38
CA ALA A 35 1.20 -5.85 -19.68
C ALA A 35 1.10 -5.33 -18.24
N LEU A 36 2.22 -5.25 -17.52
CA LEU A 36 2.25 -4.72 -16.15
C LEU A 36 1.90 -3.23 -16.09
N SER A 37 2.31 -2.46 -17.10
CA SER A 37 2.03 -1.02 -17.18
C SER A 37 0.57 -0.72 -17.53
N LYS A 38 -0.11 -1.64 -18.22
CA LYS A 38 -1.52 -1.53 -18.61
C LYS A 38 -2.47 -2.22 -17.62
N LEU A 39 -1.94 -2.81 -16.56
CA LEU A 39 -2.76 -3.54 -15.60
C LEU A 39 -3.63 -2.55 -14.82
N GLU A 40 -4.94 -2.75 -14.86
CA GLU A 40 -5.86 -1.99 -14.01
C GLU A 40 -5.75 -2.49 -12.57
N LEU A 41 -5.25 -1.62 -11.71
CA LEU A 41 -5.08 -1.90 -10.30
C LEU A 41 -6.23 -1.29 -9.51
N PRO A 42 -6.69 -1.92 -8.42
CA PRO A 42 -7.70 -1.34 -7.57
C PRO A 42 -7.19 -0.04 -6.96
N SER A 43 -8.09 0.95 -6.86
CA SER A 43 -7.80 2.23 -6.24
C SER A 43 -7.35 2.04 -4.78
N GLY A 44 -6.24 2.68 -4.40
CA GLY A 44 -5.66 2.57 -3.06
C GLY A 44 -4.46 1.62 -2.92
N VAL A 45 -4.00 1.02 -4.02
CA VAL A 45 -2.72 0.28 -4.07
C VAL A 45 -1.68 1.11 -4.80
N ASP A 46 -0.56 1.38 -4.14
CA ASP A 46 0.62 2.00 -4.76
C ASP A 46 1.59 0.93 -5.28
N ILE A 47 2.13 1.14 -6.49
CA ILE A 47 3.08 0.22 -7.12
C ILE A 47 4.33 0.97 -7.55
N GLN A 48 5.48 0.38 -7.23
CA GLN A 48 6.78 0.84 -7.69
C GLN A 48 7.43 -0.26 -8.53
N VAL A 49 7.75 0.05 -9.78
CA VAL A 49 8.47 -0.85 -10.70
C VAL A 49 9.92 -0.38 -10.79
N LYS A 50 10.87 -1.26 -10.48
CA LYS A 50 12.30 -1.02 -10.63
C LYS A 50 12.85 -2.00 -11.66
N LEU A 51 13.35 -1.48 -12.80
CA LEU A 51 14.20 -2.26 -13.70
C LEU A 51 15.64 -2.16 -13.19
N THR A 52 16.28 -3.31 -13.00
CA THR A 52 17.73 -3.45 -12.78
C THR A 52 18.44 -3.76 -14.08
#